data_AF-A0A354RCD8-F1
#
_entry.id   AF-A0A354RCD8-F1
#
_cell.length_a   1.000
_cell.length_b   1.000
_cell.length_c   1.000
_cell.angle_alpha   90.00
_cell.angle_beta   90.00
_cell.angle_gamma   90.00
#
_symmetry.space_group_name_H-M   'P 1'
#
loop_
_entity.id
_entity.type
_entity.pdbx_description
1 polymer ?
#
loop_
_entity_poly.entity_id
_entity_poly.type
_entity_poly.pdbx_seq_one_letter_code
_entity_poly.pdbx_strand_id
1 'polypeptide(L)'
;MGKTDGNPLNRGARTYLAHAVKAATHPVRREILKSLKKGPRSSVDLEDELSESRYNLYHHLGVLTDAGLVKESSPKQGGKTRHFSLKEPKRPELAVLLFDQAELKADPKGREGLLDAIEKIEGKAIPHRDKVVSAEIQLRYPWSK
;
A
#
# COMPACT_ATOMS: atom_id res chain seq x y z
N MET A 1 -7.04 18.94 -38.84
CA MET A 1 -7.90 18.33 -37.81
C MET A 1 -7.22 17.09 -37.25
N GLY A 2 -6.73 17.16 -36.01
CA GLY A 2 -6.10 16.01 -35.33
C GLY A 2 -7.16 15.06 -34.79
N LYS A 3 -7.10 13.79 -35.19
CA LYS A 3 -7.85 12.70 -34.54
C LYS A 3 -7.15 12.38 -33.21
N THR A 4 -7.87 12.58 -32.11
CA THR A 4 -7.45 12.05 -30.80
C THR A 4 -7.76 10.56 -30.76
N ASP A 5 -6.75 9.74 -31.02
CA ASP A 5 -6.82 8.30 -30.78
C ASP A 5 -6.82 8.07 -29.28
N GLY A 6 -8.01 7.99 -28.69
CA GLY A 6 -8.21 7.65 -27.29
C GLY A 6 -7.71 6.22 -27.04
N ASN A 7 -6.51 6.10 -26.48
CA ASN A 7 -5.89 4.82 -26.14
C ASN A 7 -6.81 4.00 -25.18
N PRO A 8 -7.41 2.88 -25.63
CA PRO A 8 -8.32 2.07 -24.82
C PRO A 8 -7.63 1.33 -23.67
N LEU A 9 -6.29 1.23 -23.68
CA LEU A 9 -5.49 0.55 -22.65
C LEU A 9 -5.57 1.23 -21.28
N ASN A 10 -6.05 2.48 -21.23
CA ASN A 10 -6.03 3.26 -20.00
C ASN A 10 -7.27 3.05 -19.11
N ARG A 11 -8.41 2.58 -19.62
CA ARG A 11 -9.62 2.46 -18.76
C ARG A 11 -9.51 1.32 -17.75
N GLY A 12 -9.11 0.11 -18.18
CA GLY A 12 -8.97 -1.05 -17.30
C GLY A 12 -7.86 -0.86 -16.27
N ALA A 13 -6.67 -0.44 -16.69
CA ALA A 13 -5.54 -0.15 -15.80
C ALA A 13 -5.88 0.99 -14.82
N ARG A 14 -6.57 2.06 -15.24
CA ARG A 14 -7.05 3.11 -14.33
C ARG A 14 -8.01 2.55 -13.27
N THR A 15 -8.90 1.64 -13.65
CA THR A 15 -9.81 0.98 -12.70
C THR A 15 -9.05 0.12 -11.69
N TYR A 16 -8.11 -0.73 -12.12
CA TYR A 16 -7.30 -1.55 -11.21
C TYR A 16 -6.44 -0.70 -10.27
N LEU A 17 -5.83 0.37 -10.81
CA LEU A 17 -5.01 1.29 -10.02
C LEU A 17 -5.85 2.10 -9.03
N ALA A 18 -7.03 2.60 -9.44
CA ALA A 18 -7.96 3.25 -8.54
C ALA A 18 -8.47 2.30 -7.45
N HIS A 19 -8.67 1.02 -7.79
CA HIS A 19 -9.08 -0.01 -6.84
C HIS A 19 -8.00 -0.27 -5.79
N ALA A 20 -6.75 -0.47 -6.20
CA ALA A 20 -5.65 -0.73 -5.28
C ALA A 20 -5.31 0.49 -4.40
N VAL A 21 -5.35 1.70 -4.96
CA VAL A 21 -5.19 2.95 -4.17
C VAL A 21 -6.33 3.09 -3.16
N LYS A 22 -7.59 2.92 -3.58
CA LYS A 22 -8.76 2.98 -2.69
C LYS A 22 -8.71 1.90 -1.60
N ALA A 23 -8.14 0.73 -1.91
CA ALA A 23 -7.90 -0.31 -0.92
C ALA A 23 -6.83 0.12 0.08
N ALA A 24 -5.70 0.68 -0.36
CA ALA A 24 -4.60 1.06 0.53
C ALA A 24 -4.90 2.24 1.45
N THR A 25 -5.74 3.20 1.03
CA THR A 25 -5.97 4.46 1.78
C THR A 25 -6.99 4.38 2.93
N HIS A 26 -7.65 3.24 3.13
CA HIS A 26 -8.61 3.10 4.22
C HIS A 26 -7.89 2.87 5.56
N PRO A 27 -8.30 3.54 6.66
CA PRO A 27 -7.57 3.52 7.94
C PRO A 27 -7.21 2.11 8.42
N VAL A 28 -8.21 1.22 8.54
CA VAL A 28 -7.97 -0.16 9.02
C VAL A 28 -7.10 -0.97 8.06
N ARG A 29 -7.28 -0.82 6.75
CA ARG A 29 -6.47 -1.54 5.75
C ARG A 29 -5.03 -1.06 5.76
N ARG A 30 -4.81 0.23 6.02
CA ARG A 30 -3.47 0.80 6.19
C ARG A 30 -2.76 0.19 7.39
N GLU A 31 -3.45 0.05 8.52
CA GLU A 31 -2.85 -0.59 9.70
C GLU A 31 -2.60 -2.09 9.50
N ILE A 32 -3.48 -2.80 8.78
CA ILE A 32 -3.23 -4.18 8.34
C ILE A 32 -1.94 -4.26 7.48
N LEU A 33 -1.81 -3.41 6.46
CA LEU A 33 -0.63 -3.40 5.58
C LEU A 33 0.66 -3.10 6.36
N LYS A 34 0.62 -2.17 7.34
CA LYS A 34 1.75 -1.89 8.24
C LYS A 34 2.11 -3.08 9.11
N SER A 35 1.12 -3.77 9.68
CA SER A 35 1.37 -5.00 10.45
C SER A 35 2.04 -6.06 9.57
N LEU A 36 1.51 -6.30 8.37
CA LEU A 36 2.05 -7.28 7.42
C LEU A 36 3.45 -6.93 6.87
N LYS A 37 3.84 -5.65 6.89
CA LYS A 37 5.22 -5.21 6.58
C LYS A 37 6.24 -5.79 7.56
N LYS A 38 5.83 -6.10 8.80
CA LYS A 38 6.66 -6.72 9.84
C LYS A 38 6.77 -8.25 9.68
N GLY A 39 5.96 -8.84 8.81
CA GLY A 39 5.95 -10.27 8.52
C GLY A 39 4.53 -10.84 8.39
N PRO A 40 4.39 -12.13 8.01
CA PRO A 40 3.08 -12.77 7.90
C PRO A 40 2.31 -12.79 9.23
N ARG A 41 0.98 -12.63 9.14
CA ARG A 41 0.05 -12.63 10.29
C ARG A 41 -1.23 -13.39 9.99
N SER A 42 -1.77 -14.07 10.98
CA SER A 42 -3.12 -14.63 10.93
C SER A 42 -4.17 -13.57 11.26
N SER A 43 -5.46 -13.87 11.02
CA SER A 43 -6.56 -13.00 11.45
C SER A 43 -6.67 -12.89 12.97
N VAL A 44 -6.14 -13.87 13.72
CA VAL A 44 -6.08 -13.81 15.19
C VAL A 44 -4.99 -12.83 15.63
N ASP A 45 -3.79 -12.94 15.04
CA ASP A 45 -2.70 -12.01 15.37
C ASP A 45 -3.08 -10.55 15.04
N LEU A 46 -3.82 -10.33 13.94
CA LEU A 46 -4.30 -9.00 13.55
C LEU A 46 -5.43 -8.48 14.47
N GLU A 47 -6.29 -9.35 15.01
CA GLU A 47 -7.31 -8.97 16.00
C GLU A 47 -6.65 -8.47 17.28
N ASP A 48 -5.62 -9.20 17.76
CA ASP A 48 -4.84 -8.84 18.93
C ASP A 48 -4.05 -7.53 18.73
N GLU A 49 -3.46 -7.31 17.55
CA GLU A 49 -2.66 -6.11 17.26
C GLU A 49 -3.50 -4.86 17.00
N LEU A 50 -4.66 -4.99 16.33
CA LEU A 50 -5.40 -3.85 15.78
C LEU A 50 -6.70 -3.52 16.53
N SER A 51 -7.08 -4.31 17.53
CA SER A 51 -8.36 -4.16 18.26
C SER A 51 -9.58 -4.13 17.34
N GLU A 52 -9.53 -4.90 16.24
CA GLU A 52 -10.58 -5.01 15.24
C GLU A 52 -11.17 -6.43 15.24
N SER A 53 -12.49 -6.55 15.09
CA SER A 53 -13.12 -7.87 15.09
C SER A 53 -12.67 -8.73 13.90
N ARG A 54 -12.55 -10.05 14.08
CA ARG A 54 -12.27 -10.98 12.98
C ARG A 54 -13.18 -10.83 11.77
N TYR A 55 -14.47 -10.52 11.96
CA TYR A 55 -15.40 -10.30 10.84
C TYR A 55 -14.99 -9.09 9.99
N ASN A 56 -14.68 -7.95 10.64
CA ASN A 56 -14.20 -6.75 9.95
C ASN A 56 -12.84 -6.99 9.28
N LEU A 57 -11.94 -7.70 9.95
CA LEU A 57 -10.63 -8.04 9.41
C LEU A 57 -10.76 -8.91 8.15
N TYR A 58 -11.63 -9.92 8.12
CA TYR A 58 -11.84 -10.73 6.91
C TYR A 58 -12.38 -9.90 5.75
N HIS A 59 -13.31 -8.97 6.01
CA HIS A 59 -13.80 -8.06 4.98
C HIS A 59 -12.66 -7.21 4.40
N HIS A 60 -11.83 -6.61 5.27
CA HIS A 60 -10.70 -5.78 4.85
C HIS A 60 -9.59 -6.56 4.14
N LEU A 61 -9.27 -7.76 4.61
CA LEU A 61 -8.30 -8.65 3.98
C LEU A 61 -8.78 -9.11 2.60
N GLY A 62 -10.08 -9.41 2.44
CA GLY A 62 -10.67 -9.71 1.13
C GLY A 62 -10.47 -8.57 0.14
N VAL A 63 -10.80 -7.34 0.53
CA VAL A 63 -10.57 -6.14 -0.31
C VAL A 63 -9.10 -5.96 -0.67
N LEU A 64 -8.17 -6.19 0.27
CA LEU A 64 -6.74 -6.11 0.02
C LEU A 64 -6.21 -7.23 -0.90
N THR A 65 -6.77 -8.44 -0.79
CA THR A 65 -6.46 -9.57 -1.67
C THR A 65 -6.97 -9.33 -3.08
N ASP A 66 -8.20 -8.83 -3.24
CA ASP A 66 -8.79 -8.48 -4.54
C ASP A 66 -8.02 -7.33 -5.21
N ALA A 67 -7.51 -6.39 -4.41
CA ALA A 67 -6.62 -5.33 -4.86
C ALA A 67 -5.19 -5.81 -5.19
N GLY A 68 -4.88 -7.08 -4.94
CA GLY A 68 -3.56 -7.66 -5.20
C GLY A 68 -2.46 -7.16 -4.26
N LEU A 69 -2.80 -6.59 -3.10
CA LEU A 69 -1.85 -6.07 -2.11
C LEU A 69 -1.43 -7.14 -1.09
N VAL A 70 -2.31 -8.11 -0.83
CA VAL A 70 -2.10 -9.19 0.15
C VAL A 70 -2.34 -10.55 -0.50
N LYS A 71 -1.58 -11.56 -0.09
CA LYS A 71 -1.81 -12.96 -0.44
C LYS A 71 -2.13 -13.76 0.81
N GLU A 72 -3.08 -14.69 0.68
CA GLU A 72 -3.42 -15.68 1.68
C GLU A 72 -2.59 -16.95 1.46
N SER A 73 -2.11 -17.57 2.53
CA SER A 73 -1.55 -18.92 2.52
C SER A 73 -2.26 -19.78 3.56
N SER A 74 -2.55 -21.02 3.16
CA SER A 74 -2.99 -22.07 4.08
C SER A 74 -1.77 -22.87 4.57
N PRO A 75 -1.74 -23.33 5.83
CA PRO A 75 -0.69 -24.21 6.33
C PRO A 75 -0.64 -25.51 5.51
N LYS A 76 0.57 -26.00 5.20
CA LYS A 76 0.77 -27.25 4.43
C LYS A 76 0.33 -28.51 5.15
N GLN A 77 0.10 -28.46 6.47
CA GLN A 77 -0.33 -29.61 7.28
C GLN A 77 -1.51 -29.23 8.18
N GLY A 78 -2.74 -29.45 7.71
CA GLY A 78 -3.95 -29.60 8.54
C GLY A 78 -4.45 -28.40 9.38
N GLY A 79 -3.68 -27.32 9.48
CA GLY A 79 -4.10 -26.12 10.21
C GLY A 79 -5.20 -25.36 9.49
N LYS A 80 -6.26 -24.98 10.20
CA LYS A 80 -7.38 -24.17 9.67
C LYS A 80 -7.07 -22.66 9.63
N THR A 81 -5.95 -22.24 10.24
CA THR A 81 -5.63 -20.82 10.40
C THR A 81 -4.94 -20.26 9.17
N ARG A 82 -5.65 -19.38 8.47
CA ARG A 82 -5.16 -18.64 7.31
C ARG A 82 -4.13 -17.61 7.75
N HIS A 83 -3.03 -17.53 7.00
CA HIS A 83 -2.02 -16.49 7.19
C HIS A 83 -2.01 -15.56 5.98
N PHE A 84 -1.76 -14.29 6.25
CA PHE A 84 -1.73 -13.23 5.25
C PHE A 84 -0.33 -12.64 5.21
N SER A 85 0.11 -12.25 4.03
CA SER A 85 1.40 -11.59 3.80
C SER A 85 1.27 -10.61 2.65
N LEU A 86 2.16 -9.61 2.60
CA LEU A 86 2.21 -8.70 1.46
C LEU A 86 2.47 -9.49 0.17
N LYS A 87 1.76 -9.12 -0.89
CA LYS A 87 2.01 -9.64 -2.22
C LYS A 87 3.07 -8.78 -2.89
N GLU A 88 4.21 -9.39 -3.19
CA GLU A 88 5.30 -8.77 -3.95
C GLU A 88 5.30 -9.33 -5.38
N PRO A 89 4.53 -8.73 -6.31
CA PRO A 89 4.57 -9.16 -7.70
C PRO A 89 5.93 -8.82 -8.33
N LYS A 90 6.44 -9.67 -9.22
CA LYS A 90 7.67 -9.39 -9.99
C LYS A 90 7.53 -8.17 -10.92
N ARG A 91 6.29 -7.84 -11.31
CA ARG A 91 5.93 -6.69 -12.15
C ARG A 91 4.72 -5.98 -11.53
N PRO A 92 4.90 -5.17 -10.47
CA PRO A 92 3.79 -4.46 -9.82
C PRO A 92 3.23 -3.39 -10.74
N GLU A 93 1.91 -3.32 -10.99
CA GLU A 93 1.32 -2.15 -11.68
C GLU A 93 1.27 -0.91 -10.76
N LEU A 94 1.22 -1.14 -9.44
CA LEU A 94 1.24 -0.15 -8.36
C LEU A 94 2.12 -0.65 -7.21
N ALA A 95 2.94 0.24 -6.65
CA ALA A 95 3.53 0.05 -5.33
C ALA A 95 3.08 1.19 -4.40
N VAL A 96 2.76 0.84 -3.16
CA VAL A 96 2.41 1.80 -2.09
C VAL A 96 3.50 1.71 -1.03
N LEU A 97 4.23 2.81 -0.83
CA LEU A 97 5.24 2.94 0.20
C LEU A 97 4.64 3.74 1.36
N LEU A 98 4.55 3.11 2.53
CA LEU A 98 4.07 3.72 3.76
C LEU A 98 5.25 3.95 4.68
N PHE A 99 5.46 5.21 5.06
CA PHE A 99 6.43 5.65 6.06
C PHE A 99 5.69 6.27 7.23
N ASP A 100 5.81 5.67 8.41
CA ASP A 100 5.26 6.23 9.65
C ASP A 100 6.27 7.12 10.39
N GLN A 101 5.83 7.69 11.51
CA GLN A 101 6.65 8.61 12.30
C GLN A 101 7.89 7.93 12.89
N ALA A 102 7.79 6.67 13.29
CA ALA A 102 8.92 5.94 13.86
C ALA A 102 9.98 5.70 12.79
N GLU A 103 9.56 5.28 11.59
CA GLU A 103 10.45 5.05 10.45
C GLU A 103 11.15 6.34 10.00
N LEU A 104 10.39 7.44 9.85
CA LEU A 104 10.95 8.73 9.46
C LEU A 104 11.87 9.36 10.52
N LYS A 105 11.65 9.05 11.81
CA LYS A 105 12.54 9.47 12.90
C LYS A 105 13.80 8.61 13.00
N ALA A 106 13.71 7.32 12.66
CA ALA A 106 14.84 6.40 12.70
C ALA A 106 15.91 6.73 11.65
N ASP A 107 15.54 7.34 10.53
CA ASP A 107 16.46 7.83 9.50
C ASP A 107 16.19 9.30 9.13
N PRO A 108 16.70 10.26 9.93
CA PRO A 108 16.51 11.69 9.65
C PRO A 108 17.11 12.13 8.31
N LYS A 109 18.23 11.51 7.88
CA LYS A 109 18.90 11.87 6.63
C LYS A 109 18.09 11.40 5.43
N GLY A 110 17.58 10.16 5.47
CA GLY A 110 16.66 9.65 4.46
C GLY A 110 15.37 10.45 4.38
N ARG A 111 14.80 10.85 5.53
CA ARG A 111 13.64 11.74 5.61
C ARG A 111 13.89 13.08 4.90
N GLU A 112 14.97 13.79 5.21
CA GLU A 112 15.26 15.08 4.56
C GLU A 112 15.51 14.90 3.05
N GLY A 113 16.26 13.86 2.65
CA GLY A 113 16.48 13.56 1.23
C GLY A 113 15.19 13.29 0.45
N LEU A 114 14.22 12.61 1.07
CA LEU A 114 12.89 12.40 0.49
C LEU A 114 12.15 13.73 0.30
N LEU A 115 12.09 14.57 1.33
CA LEU A 115 11.37 15.84 1.29
C LEU A 115 12.01 16.83 0.30
N ASP A 116 13.34 16.87 0.22
CA ASP A 116 14.08 17.66 -0.78
C ASP A 116 13.74 17.24 -2.21
N ALA A 117 13.67 15.92 -2.46
CA ALA A 117 13.31 15.41 -3.78
C ALA A 117 11.89 15.83 -4.17
N ILE A 118 10.94 15.79 -3.23
CA ILE A 118 9.56 16.22 -3.46
C ILE A 118 9.51 17.72 -3.77
N GLU A 119 10.15 18.57 -2.97
CA GLU A 119 10.19 20.03 -3.21
C GLU A 119 10.81 20.38 -4.56
N LYS A 120 11.88 19.67 -4.94
CA LYS A 120 12.54 19.85 -6.23
C LYS A 120 11.64 19.46 -7.40
N ILE A 121 10.86 18.39 -7.28
CA ILE A 121 9.93 17.92 -8.33
C ILE A 121 8.72 18.87 -8.43
N GLU A 122 8.15 19.27 -7.30
CA GLU A 122 7.00 20.20 -7.25
C GLU A 122 7.37 21.64 -7.58
N GLY A 123 8.65 22.01 -7.47
CA GLY A 123 9.15 23.37 -7.65
C GLY A 123 8.68 24.34 -6.56
N LYS A 124 8.24 23.82 -5.40
CA LYS A 124 7.70 24.57 -4.26
C LYS A 124 8.12 23.93 -2.95
N ALA A 125 8.27 24.76 -1.91
CA ALA A 125 8.53 24.28 -0.56
C ALA A 125 7.31 23.54 0.02
N ILE A 126 7.56 22.49 0.81
CA ILE A 126 6.54 21.78 1.56
C ILE A 126 6.11 22.66 2.74
N PRO A 127 4.82 23.00 2.88
CA PRO A 127 4.33 23.75 4.02
C PRO A 127 4.59 23.03 5.34
N HIS A 128 5.06 23.75 6.37
CA HIS A 128 5.33 23.20 7.70
C HIS A 128 6.15 21.90 7.66
N ARG A 129 7.22 21.87 6.86
CA ARG A 129 8.10 20.71 6.64
C ARG A 129 8.53 20.01 7.94
N ASP A 130 8.80 20.77 9.00
CA ASP A 130 9.17 20.25 10.31
C ASP A 130 8.05 19.41 10.98
N LYS A 131 6.79 19.61 10.59
CA LYS A 131 5.62 18.89 11.08
C LYS A 131 5.28 17.63 10.29
N VAL A 132 6.02 17.30 9.24
CA VAL A 132 5.79 16.05 8.48
C VAL A 132 6.17 14.84 9.33
N VAL A 133 5.17 14.08 9.75
CA VAL A 133 5.30 12.88 10.60
C VAL A 133 5.05 11.57 9.86
N SER A 134 4.57 11.59 8.63
CA SER A 134 4.35 10.38 7.82
C SER A 134 4.36 10.74 6.34
N ALA A 135 4.70 9.78 5.49
CA ALA A 135 4.60 9.91 4.04
C ALA A 135 3.97 8.65 3.44
N GLU A 136 3.08 8.84 2.46
CA GLU A 136 2.54 7.78 1.63
C GLU A 136 2.88 8.10 0.18
N ILE A 137 3.57 7.18 -0.49
CA ILE A 137 4.03 7.36 -1.87
C ILE A 137 3.45 6.24 -2.72
N GLN A 138 2.85 6.64 -3.85
CA GLN A 138 2.29 5.70 -4.82
C GLN A 138 3.13 5.75 -6.09
N LEU A 139 3.73 4.61 -6.43
CA LEU A 139 4.51 4.43 -7.66
C LEU A 139 3.70 3.62 -8.65
N ARG A 140 3.54 4.14 -9.87
CA ARG A 140 2.79 3.48 -10.94
C ARG A 140 3.75 3.02 -12.02
N TYR A 141 3.59 1.78 -12.45
CA TYR A 141 4.47 1.17 -13.44
C TYR A 141 3.66 0.92 -14.70
N PRO A 142 3.89 1.68 -15.78
CA PRO A 142 3.06 1.61 -16.97
C PRO A 142 3.42 0.43 -17.87
N TRP A 143 3.98 -0.67 -17.30
CA TRP A 143 4.71 -1.75 -18.00
C TRP A 143 4.36 -1.82 -19.48
N SER A 144 5.34 -1.54 -20.35
CA SER A 144 5.16 -1.75 -21.77
C SER A 144 4.65 -3.17 -21.99
N LYS A 145 3.56 -3.31 -22.76
CA LYS A 145 3.11 -4.61 -23.25
C LYS A 145 4.20 -5.26 -24.08
#